data_AF-A0A7S2X4H2-F1
#
_entry.id   AF-A0A7S2X4H2-F1
#
_cell.length_a   1.000
_cell.length_b   1.000
_cell.length_c   1.000
_cell.angle_alpha   90.00
_cell.angle_beta   90.00
_cell.angle_gamma   90.00
#
_symmetry.space_group_name_H-M   'P 1'
#
loop_
_entity.id
_entity.type
_entity.pdbx_description
1 polymer ?
#
loop_
_entity_poly.entity_id
_entity_poly.type
_entity_poly.pdbx_seq_one_letter_code
_entity_poly.pdbx_strand_id
1 'polypeptide(L)'
;DIHHTVISLMEEMIANNGCTTIELRKAFAAAAFMLSAHYDGAIASYFAEQLKSSIPSVTRTYAVERPLKYGCNPNQVPAALCKSGENGMPFEVINGNPGYINLLDASNAW
;
A
#
# COMPACT_ATOMS: atom_id res chain seq x y z
N ASP A 1 6.03 -10.31 -3.39
CA ASP A 1 6.69 -11.15 -4.41
C ASP A 1 5.73 -12.27 -4.80
N ILE A 2 5.53 -12.50 -6.10
CA ILE A 2 4.66 -13.55 -6.65
C ILE A 2 5.08 -14.94 -6.17
N HIS A 3 6.38 -15.19 -6.02
CA HIS A 3 6.88 -16.48 -5.55
C HIS A 3 6.40 -16.80 -4.14
N HIS A 4 6.40 -15.80 -3.25
CA HIS A 4 5.93 -15.96 -1.87
C HIS A 4 4.42 -16.23 -1.81
N THR A 5 3.63 -15.52 -2.62
CA THR A 5 2.17 -15.72 -2.69
C THR A 5 1.81 -17.12 -3.18
N VAL A 6 2.51 -17.64 -4.20
CA VAL A 6 2.28 -19.00 -4.72
C VAL A 6 2.61 -20.06 -3.67
N ILE A 7 3.75 -19.92 -2.97
CA ILE A 7 4.13 -20.84 -1.89
C ILE A 7 3.06 -20.85 -0.79
N SER A 8 2.62 -19.66 -0.33
CA SER A 8 1.58 -19.57 0.72
C SER A 8 0.24 -20.20 0.30
N LEU A 9 -0.13 -20.10 -0.98
CA LEU A 9 -1.35 -20.71 -1.50
C LEU A 9 -1.22 -22.24 -1.50
N MET A 10 -0.07 -22.76 -1.93
CA MET A 10 0.17 -24.20 -1.94
C MET A 10 0.13 -24.78 -0.53
N GLU A 11 0.76 -24.11 0.44
CA GLU A 11 0.74 -24.50 1.85
C GLU A 11 -0.70 -24.53 2.42
N GLU A 12 -1.50 -23.49 2.14
CA GLU A 12 -2.92 -23.47 2.53
C GLU A 12 -3.68 -24.65 1.93
N MET A 13 -3.52 -24.91 0.63
CA MET A 13 -4.23 -25.99 -0.04
C MET A 13 -3.82 -27.36 0.51
N ILE A 14 -2.54 -27.58 0.80
CA ILE A 14 -2.07 -28.81 1.45
C ILE A 14 -2.72 -28.97 2.83
N ALA A 15 -2.77 -27.90 3.63
CA ALA A 15 -3.34 -27.92 4.97
C ALA A 15 -4.87 -28.12 4.98
N ASN A 16 -5.56 -27.70 3.92
CA ASN A 16 -7.02 -27.69 3.83
C ASN A 16 -7.57 -28.70 2.80
N ASN A 17 -6.91 -29.85 2.62
CA ASN A 17 -7.36 -30.94 1.74
C ASN A 17 -7.66 -30.51 0.29
N GLY A 18 -6.84 -29.62 -0.26
CA GLY A 18 -6.98 -29.05 -1.60
C GLY A 18 -7.98 -27.88 -1.68
N CYS A 19 -8.59 -27.46 -0.58
CA CYS A 19 -9.47 -26.31 -0.52
C CYS A 19 -8.74 -25.05 -0.03
N THR A 20 -9.43 -23.90 -0.07
CA THR A 20 -8.96 -22.64 0.51
C THR A 20 -9.94 -22.18 1.60
N THR A 21 -9.46 -21.42 2.57
CA THR A 21 -10.33 -20.77 3.55
C THR A 21 -11.08 -19.58 2.93
N ILE A 22 -12.17 -19.16 3.59
CA ILE A 22 -12.90 -17.96 3.16
C ILE A 22 -12.06 -16.70 3.40
N GLU A 23 -11.23 -16.70 4.43
CA GLU A 23 -10.27 -15.67 4.79
C GLU A 23 -9.28 -15.45 3.64
N LEU A 24 -8.64 -16.51 3.14
CA LEU A 24 -7.71 -16.41 2.01
C LEU A 24 -8.42 -15.92 0.74
N ARG A 25 -9.63 -16.43 0.44
CA ARG A 25 -10.41 -15.97 -0.72
C ARG A 25 -10.74 -14.48 -0.63
N LYS A 26 -11.10 -13.98 0.54
CA LYS A 26 -11.37 -12.54 0.76
C LYS A 26 -10.11 -11.71 0.56
N ALA A 27 -8.96 -12.15 1.09
CA ALA A 27 -7.69 -11.48 0.92
C ALA A 27 -7.28 -11.41 -0.57
N PHE A 28 -7.41 -12.52 -1.30
CA PHE A 28 -7.10 -12.58 -2.73
C PHE A 28 -8.07 -11.76 -3.57
N ALA A 29 -9.37 -11.75 -3.24
CA ALA A 29 -10.34 -10.88 -3.90
C ALA A 29 -9.97 -9.39 -3.71
N ALA A 30 -9.60 -8.98 -2.49
CA ALA A 30 -9.16 -7.62 -2.23
C ALA A 30 -7.90 -7.25 -3.03
N ALA A 31 -6.91 -8.15 -3.09
CA ALA A 31 -5.71 -7.96 -3.89
C ALA A 31 -6.02 -7.86 -5.40
N ALA A 32 -6.94 -8.69 -5.91
CA ALA A 32 -7.36 -8.65 -7.31
C ALA A 32 -8.04 -7.32 -7.67
N PHE A 33 -8.99 -6.85 -6.85
CA PHE A 33 -9.65 -5.56 -7.08
C PHE A 33 -8.68 -4.37 -6.96
N MET A 34 -7.71 -4.44 -6.05
CA MET A 34 -6.65 -3.42 -5.95
C MET A 34 -5.81 -3.36 -7.23
N LEU A 35 -5.43 -4.53 -7.78
CA LEU A 35 -4.70 -4.62 -9.04
C LEU A 35 -5.51 -4.06 -10.21
N SER A 36 -6.80 -4.38 -10.30
CA SER A 36 -7.70 -3.83 -11.33
C SER A 36 -7.81 -2.30 -11.22
N ALA A 37 -8.02 -1.77 -10.02
CA ALA A 37 -8.11 -0.32 -9.79
C ALA A 37 -6.80 0.40 -10.15
N HIS A 38 -5.65 -0.21 -9.85
CA HIS A 38 -4.35 0.31 -10.25
C HIS A 38 -4.21 0.37 -11.78
N TYR A 39 -4.61 -0.70 -12.46
CA TYR A 39 -4.56 -0.80 -13.93
C TYR A 39 -5.46 0.25 -14.61
N ASP A 40 -6.70 0.42 -14.14
CA ASP A 40 -7.61 1.45 -14.68
C ASP A 40 -7.09 2.87 -14.43
N GLY A 41 -6.46 3.10 -13.27
CA GLY A 41 -5.77 4.35 -12.96
C GLY A 41 -4.62 4.65 -13.93
N ALA A 42 -3.85 3.64 -14.32
CA ALA A 42 -2.76 3.77 -15.30
C ALA A 42 -3.32 4.11 -16.70
N ILE A 43 -4.41 3.48 -17.13
CA ILE A 43 -5.08 3.79 -18.40
C ILE A 43 -5.56 5.25 -18.42
N ALA A 44 -6.23 5.69 -17.35
CA ALA A 44 -6.73 7.06 -17.24
C ALA A 44 -5.59 8.08 -17.31
N SER A 45 -4.48 7.79 -16.62
CA SER A 45 -3.27 8.63 -16.63
C SER A 45 -2.65 8.74 -18.02
N TYR A 46 -2.55 7.62 -18.74
CA TYR A 46 -2.05 7.58 -20.12
C TYR A 46 -2.87 8.49 -21.05
N PHE A 47 -4.20 8.37 -21.05
CA PHE A 47 -5.04 9.19 -21.92
C PHE A 47 -5.01 10.67 -21.55
N ALA A 48 -4.95 11.00 -20.25
CA ALA A 48 -4.83 12.39 -19.81
C ALA A 48 -3.55 13.06 -20.36
N GLU A 49 -2.44 12.32 -20.37
CA GLU A 49 -1.18 12.77 -20.96
C GLU A 49 -1.29 12.95 -22.48
N GLN A 50 -1.83 11.96 -23.20
CA GLN A 50 -1.98 12.03 -24.66
C GLN A 50 -2.84 13.22 -25.11
N LEU A 51 -3.89 13.54 -24.35
CA LEU A 51 -4.82 14.62 -24.68
C LEU A 51 -4.34 16.00 -24.19
N LYS A 52 -3.20 16.07 -23.49
CA LYS A 52 -2.72 17.30 -22.82
C LYS A 52 -3.82 17.95 -21.97
N SER A 53 -4.58 17.13 -21.25
CA SER A 53 -5.68 17.60 -20.41
C SER A 53 -5.19 18.64 -19.42
N SER A 54 -5.87 19.79 -19.35
CA SER A 54 -5.56 20.85 -18.38
C SER A 54 -6.12 20.56 -16.98
N ILE A 55 -6.97 19.53 -16.85
CA ILE A 55 -7.53 19.09 -15.57
C ILE A 55 -6.71 17.88 -15.10
N PRO A 56 -5.94 17.99 -14.00
CA PRO A 56 -5.22 16.86 -13.45
C PRO A 56 -6.22 15.88 -12.82
N SER A 57 -6.38 14.71 -13.42
CA SER A 57 -7.02 13.55 -12.79
C SER A 57 -5.91 12.56 -12.41
N VAL A 58 -5.72 12.34 -11.12
CA VAL A 58 -4.65 11.46 -10.62
C VAL A 58 -5.25 10.41 -9.70
N THR A 59 -5.21 9.16 -10.12
CA THR A 59 -5.53 8.01 -9.27
C THR A 59 -4.26 7.63 -8.49
N ARG A 60 -4.31 7.68 -7.15
CA ARG A 60 -3.20 7.26 -6.29
C ARG A 60 -3.63 6.13 -5.38
N THR A 61 -2.86 5.04 -5.43
CA THR A 61 -2.95 3.97 -4.43
C THR A 61 -1.89 4.23 -3.35
N TYR A 62 -2.24 3.95 -2.10
CA TYR A 62 -1.33 4.01 -0.97
C TYR A 62 -1.23 2.64 -0.31
N ALA A 63 -0.01 2.16 -0.12
CA ALA A 63 0.27 0.96 0.66
C ALA A 63 0.80 1.36 2.04
N VAL A 64 0.33 0.69 3.10
CA VAL A 64 0.86 0.91 4.44
C VAL A 64 2.27 0.36 4.51
N GLU A 65 3.24 1.21 4.84
CA GLU A 65 4.64 0.82 5.02
C GLU A 65 4.88 0.40 6.48
N ARG A 66 4.44 1.22 7.44
CA ARG A 66 4.55 0.90 8.87
C ARG A 66 3.53 1.66 9.73
N PRO A 67 3.13 1.10 10.88
CA PRO A 67 2.39 1.84 11.89
C PRO A 67 3.27 2.93 12.52
N LEU A 68 2.63 4.01 12.96
CA LEU A 68 3.24 5.08 13.75
C LEU A 68 2.81 4.97 15.21
N LYS A 69 3.53 5.65 16.10
CA LYS A 69 3.18 5.72 17.52
C LYS A 69 1.77 6.32 17.74
N TYR A 70 1.45 7.39 17.02
CA TYR A 70 0.15 8.08 16.94
C TYR A 70 0.21 9.15 15.82
N GLY A 71 -0.92 9.79 15.53
CA GLY A 71 -1.03 10.96 14.65
C GLY A 71 -0.36 12.21 15.23
N CYS A 72 -0.98 13.38 15.12
CA CYS A 72 -0.47 14.59 15.78
C CYS A 72 -0.54 14.47 17.32
N ASN A 73 -1.57 13.79 17.84
CA ASN A 73 -1.84 13.64 19.27
C ASN A 73 -2.06 12.16 19.67
N PRO A 74 -1.79 11.76 20.92
CA PRO A 74 -1.86 10.35 21.36
C PRO A 74 -3.19 9.63 21.12
N ASN A 75 -4.31 10.35 21.12
CA ASN A 75 -5.63 9.80 20.87
C ASN A 75 -5.90 9.51 19.38
N GLN A 76 -5.06 9.98 18.46
CA GLN A 76 -5.20 9.78 17.01
C GLN A 76 -4.53 8.47 16.59
N VAL A 77 -5.19 7.37 16.94
CA VAL A 77 -4.83 6.01 16.53
C VAL A 77 -6.02 5.36 15.81
N PRO A 78 -5.79 4.48 14.82
CA PRO A 78 -4.49 4.10 14.26
C PRO A 78 -3.89 5.20 13.37
N ALA A 79 -2.55 5.23 13.29
CA ALA A 79 -1.80 6.11 12.39
C ALA A 79 -0.71 5.29 11.69
N ALA A 80 -0.43 5.61 10.43
CA ALA A 80 0.51 4.85 9.60
C ALA A 80 1.25 5.76 8.63
N LEU A 81 2.48 5.36 8.31
CA LEU A 81 3.23 5.85 7.17
C LEU A 81 2.83 5.02 5.95
N CYS A 82 2.39 5.70 4.90
CA CYS A 82 1.97 5.07 3.66
C CYS A 82 2.86 5.53 2.51
N LYS A 83 3.19 4.61 1.60
CA LYS A 83 3.89 4.90 0.35
C LYS A 83 2.92 4.98 -0.81
N SER A 84 3.23 5.81 -1.80
CA SER A 84 2.47 5.93 -3.05
C SER A 84 3.36 5.61 -4.23
N GLY A 85 2.87 4.77 -5.14
CA GLY A 85 3.63 4.32 -6.31
C GLY A 85 4.65 3.22 -5.99
N GLU A 86 5.52 2.95 -6.95
CA GLU A 86 6.51 1.86 -6.89
C GLU A 86 7.83 2.26 -6.25
N ASN A 87 8.08 3.57 -6.11
CA ASN A 87 9.30 4.06 -5.49
C ASN A 87 9.29 3.73 -3.99
N GLY A 88 10.43 3.28 -3.48
CA GLY A 88 10.65 3.09 -2.05
C GLY A 88 10.52 4.39 -1.27
N MET A 89 10.40 4.28 0.06
CA MET A 89 10.45 5.45 0.92
C MET A 89 11.78 6.18 0.74
N PRO A 90 11.81 7.52 0.74
CA PRO A 90 13.05 8.29 0.58
C PRO A 90 13.96 8.22 1.82
N PHE A 91 13.53 7.51 2.87
CA PHE A 91 14.28 7.28 4.10
C PHE A 91 13.93 5.91 4.70
N GLU A 92 14.80 5.42 5.57
CA GLU A 92 14.58 4.24 6.38
C GLU A 92 14.70 4.59 7.86
N VAL A 93 13.77 4.07 8.68
CA VAL A 93 13.83 4.22 10.14
C VAL A 93 14.64 3.06 10.70
N ILE A 94 15.92 3.30 10.97
CA ILE A 94 16.86 2.28 11.47
C ILE A 94 16.57 1.88 12.92
N ASN A 95 16.05 2.79 13.75
CA ASN A 95 15.71 2.52 15.15
C ASN A 95 14.53 3.40 15.64
N GLY A 96 13.78 2.87 16.62
CA GLY A 96 12.67 3.55 17.27
C GLY A 96 11.32 3.42 16.55
N ASN A 97 10.28 4.00 17.18
CA ASN A 97 8.92 4.06 16.63
C ASN A 97 8.44 5.53 16.57
N PRO A 98 8.62 6.22 15.42
CA PRO A 98 8.29 7.63 15.30
C PRO A 98 6.78 7.90 15.32
N GLY A 99 6.39 9.08 15.82
CA GLY A 99 5.06 9.64 15.62
C GLY A 99 4.97 10.48 14.34
N TYR A 100 3.76 10.91 13.99
CA TYR A 100 3.52 11.74 12.79
C TYR A 100 4.38 13.02 12.77
N ILE A 101 4.43 13.75 13.88
CA ILE A 101 5.19 15.01 13.98
C ILE A 101 6.69 14.76 13.78
N ASN A 102 7.24 13.67 14.32
CA ASN A 102 8.67 13.36 14.14
C ASN A 102 9.04 13.20 12.66
N LEU A 103 8.17 12.59 11.86
CA LEU A 103 8.40 12.42 10.42
C LEU A 103 8.26 13.74 9.66
N LEU A 104 7.30 14.59 10.04
CA LEU A 104 7.19 15.94 9.46
C LEU A 104 8.40 16.82 9.80
N ASP A 105 8.85 16.81 11.05
CA ASP A 105 10.02 17.57 11.49
C ASP A 105 11.29 17.10 10.77
N ALA A 106 11.48 15.78 10.65
CA ALA A 106 12.59 15.21 9.90
C ALA A 106 12.55 15.61 8.41
N SER A 107 11.36 15.65 7.81
CA SER A 107 11.19 16.05 6.40
C SER A 107 11.43 17.54 6.20
N ASN A 108 11.06 18.38 7.17
CA ASN A 108 11.28 19.83 7.12
C ASN A 108 12.73 20.23 7.42
N ALA A 109 13.48 19.39 8.13
CA ALA A 109 14.89 19.64 8.46
C ALA A 109 15.86 19.27 7.32
N TRP A 110 15.38 18.56 6.29
CA TRP A 110 16.13 18.12 5.12
C TRP A 110 16.04 19.16 3.99
#